data_AF-A0A4Y8WAL5-F1
#
_entry.id   AF-A0A4Y8WAL5-F1
#
_cell.length_a   1.000
_cell.length_b   1.000
_cell.length_c   1.000
_cell.angle_alpha   90.00
_cell.angle_beta   90.00
_cell.angle_gamma   90.00
#
_symmetry.space_group_name_H-M   'P 1'
#
loop_
_entity.id
_entity.type
_entity.pdbx_description
1 polymer ?
#
loop_
_entity_poly.entity_id
_entity_poly.type
_entity_poly.pdbx_seq_one_letter_code
_entity_poly.pdbx_strand_id
1 'polypeptide(L)'
;MKCSVKAVFVSALLMTFSQAAFSNSYEEYKVKVKECIVAEEQKAPLTVSDIRDLSVDDVEKYVLFLKDIRIQRCSANEELAALADEISLSESVESKLMEQRYLSVYLKTQMRDFSSEEKLKLTQLENRLQQKGLEVNMLEIVDKLKNQ
;
A
#
# COMPACT_ATOMS: atom_id res chain seq x y z
N MET A 1 4.69 -68.13 -22.91
CA MET A 1 5.87 -67.81 -23.74
C MET A 1 5.65 -66.44 -24.37
N LYS A 2 6.52 -65.46 -24.02
CA LYS A 2 6.93 -64.24 -24.74
C LYS A 2 5.88 -63.26 -25.33
N CYS A 3 5.85 -62.06 -24.71
CA CYS A 3 5.80 -60.66 -25.19
C CYS A 3 5.12 -60.33 -26.55
N SER A 4 4.47 -59.17 -26.77
CA SER A 4 4.93 -57.81 -26.44
C SER A 4 3.88 -56.71 -26.76
N VAL A 5 3.85 -55.64 -25.94
CA VAL A 5 3.78 -54.19 -26.31
C VAL A 5 2.49 -53.71 -27.01
N LYS A 6 1.71 -52.77 -26.46
CA LYS A 6 2.00 -51.32 -26.46
C LYS A 6 1.29 -50.61 -25.29
N ALA A 7 2.08 -49.87 -24.52
CA ALA A 7 1.59 -48.81 -23.64
C ALA A 7 1.00 -47.67 -24.51
N VAL A 8 -0.20 -47.21 -24.17
CA VAL A 8 -0.74 -45.95 -24.67
C VAL A 8 -0.81 -44.99 -23.49
N PHE A 9 0.22 -44.16 -23.39
CA PHE A 9 0.23 -42.96 -22.58
C PHE A 9 -0.77 -41.97 -23.22
N VAL A 10 -1.92 -41.75 -22.59
CA VAL A 10 -2.76 -40.59 -22.92
C VAL A 10 -2.30 -39.45 -22.01
N SER A 11 -1.33 -38.70 -22.52
CA SER A 11 -0.91 -37.42 -21.94
C SER A 11 -2.00 -36.40 -22.19
N ALA A 12 -2.82 -36.13 -21.17
CA ALA A 12 -3.82 -35.07 -21.20
C ALA A 12 -3.10 -33.71 -21.00
N LEU A 13 -2.86 -33.08 -22.14
CA LEU A 13 -2.48 -31.70 -22.40
C LEU A 13 -2.88 -30.73 -21.25
N LEU A 14 -1.90 -30.31 -20.45
CA LEU A 14 -1.98 -29.11 -19.62
C LEU A 14 -2.03 -27.90 -20.56
N MET A 15 -3.23 -27.36 -20.79
CA MET A 15 -3.39 -26.04 -21.39
C MET A 15 -2.94 -25.00 -20.36
N THR A 16 -1.66 -24.66 -20.41
CA THR A 16 -1.15 -23.44 -19.79
C THR A 16 -1.76 -22.25 -20.53
N PHE A 17 -2.80 -21.64 -19.94
CA PHE A 17 -3.20 -20.29 -20.30
C PHE A 17 -2.12 -19.32 -19.81
N SER A 18 -1.01 -19.22 -20.55
CA SER A 18 -0.14 -18.06 -20.44
C SER A 18 -0.81 -16.92 -21.21
N GLN A 19 -1.84 -16.33 -20.62
CA GLN A 19 -2.18 -14.96 -20.96
C GLN A 19 -1.06 -14.11 -20.37
N ALA A 20 -0.01 -13.88 -21.15
CA ALA A 20 0.82 -12.70 -20.95
C ALA A 20 -0.06 -11.51 -21.29
N ALA A 21 -0.94 -11.14 -20.36
CA ALA A 21 -1.38 -9.77 -20.29
C ALA A 21 -0.09 -8.98 -20.11
N PHE A 22 0.24 -8.10 -21.06
CA PHE A 22 1.20 -7.03 -20.83
C PHE A 22 0.55 -6.13 -19.77
N SER A 23 0.67 -6.59 -18.55
CA SER A 23 0.27 -5.91 -17.36
C SER A 23 1.19 -4.70 -17.28
N ASN A 24 0.64 -3.52 -17.55
CA ASN A 24 1.33 -2.26 -17.32
C ASN A 24 1.68 -2.26 -15.82
N SER A 25 2.95 -2.10 -15.47
CA SER A 25 3.42 -2.12 -14.08
C SER A 25 2.67 -1.14 -13.17
N TYR A 26 2.15 -0.04 -13.74
CA TYR A 26 1.26 0.87 -13.02
C TYR A 26 -0.11 0.24 -12.65
N GLU A 27 -0.67 -0.63 -13.49
CA GLU A 27 -1.86 -1.42 -13.13
C GLU A 27 -1.56 -2.44 -12.04
N GLU A 28 -0.39 -3.08 -12.06
CA GLU A 28 0.05 -4.00 -10.98
C GLU A 28 0.18 -3.26 -9.66
N TYR A 29 0.81 -2.08 -9.68
CA TYR A 29 0.89 -1.21 -8.52
C TYR A 29 -0.50 -0.87 -7.96
N LYS A 30 -1.46 -0.50 -8.80
CA LYS A 30 -2.84 -0.22 -8.35
C LYS A 30 -3.54 -1.45 -7.77
N VAL A 31 -3.33 -2.64 -8.34
CA VAL A 31 -3.83 -3.89 -7.76
C VAL A 31 -3.22 -4.09 -6.38
N LYS A 32 -1.91 -3.87 -6.24
CA LYS A 32 -1.22 -4.05 -4.97
C LYS A 32 -1.70 -3.08 -3.89
N VAL A 33 -1.92 -1.81 -4.24
CA VAL A 33 -2.48 -0.82 -3.32
C VAL A 33 -3.82 -1.30 -2.76
N LYS A 34 -4.70 -1.88 -3.60
CA LYS A 34 -5.98 -2.43 -3.14
C LYS A 34 -5.80 -3.62 -2.19
N GLU A 35 -4.87 -4.53 -2.49
CA GLU A 35 -4.55 -5.64 -1.58
C GLU A 35 -4.04 -5.12 -0.22
N CYS A 36 -3.22 -4.09 -0.22
CA CYS A 36 -2.68 -3.47 1.00
C CYS A 36 -3.76 -2.79 1.83
N ILE A 37 -4.73 -2.13 1.19
CA ILE A 37 -5.91 -1.56 1.88
C ILE A 37 -6.70 -2.68 2.56
N VAL A 38 -7.01 -3.76 1.83
CA VAL A 38 -7.72 -4.92 2.39
C VAL A 38 -6.95 -5.55 3.56
N ALA A 39 -5.61 -5.61 3.48
CA ALA A 39 -4.79 -6.10 4.57
C ALA A 39 -4.82 -5.19 5.81
N GLU A 40 -4.90 -3.86 5.65
CA GLU A 40 -5.10 -2.94 6.77
C GLU A 40 -6.52 -3.06 7.37
N GLU A 41 -7.55 -3.25 6.54
CA GLU A 41 -8.95 -3.45 6.98
C GLU A 41 -9.12 -4.73 7.83
N GLN A 42 -8.28 -5.75 7.62
CA GLN A 42 -8.31 -7.00 8.39
C GLN A 42 -7.71 -6.88 9.80
N LYS A 43 -6.99 -5.79 10.10
CA LYS A 43 -6.45 -5.54 11.44
C LYS A 43 -7.56 -5.09 12.40
N ALA A 44 -7.30 -5.14 13.70
CA ALA A 44 -8.23 -4.60 14.69
C ALA A 44 -8.47 -3.11 14.42
N PRO A 45 -9.72 -2.63 14.25
CA PRO A 45 -9.96 -1.26 13.82
C PRO A 45 -9.46 -0.25 14.85
N LEU A 46 -8.92 0.87 14.37
CA LEU A 46 -8.60 2.02 15.21
C LEU A 46 -9.86 2.54 15.90
N THR A 47 -9.75 2.81 17.21
CA THR A 47 -10.82 3.38 18.02
C THR A 47 -10.37 4.68 18.66
N VAL A 48 -11.32 5.51 19.11
CA VAL A 48 -11.01 6.76 19.81
C VAL A 48 -10.18 6.52 21.06
N SER A 49 -10.39 5.40 21.78
CA SER A 49 -9.58 5.06 22.96
C SER A 49 -8.10 4.84 22.65
N ASP A 50 -7.76 4.41 21.43
CA ASP A 50 -6.37 4.16 21.01
C ASP A 50 -5.59 5.47 20.76
N ILE A 51 -6.29 6.59 20.61
CA ILE A 51 -5.74 7.90 20.23
C ILE A 51 -6.28 9.06 21.07
N ARG A 52 -6.94 8.78 22.21
CA ARG A 52 -7.57 9.78 23.07
C ARG A 52 -6.62 10.86 23.60
N ASP A 53 -5.31 10.57 23.58
CA ASP A 53 -4.24 11.45 24.02
C ASP A 53 -3.74 12.38 22.91
N LEU A 54 -4.20 12.19 21.67
CA LEU A 54 -3.84 13.03 20.53
C LEU A 54 -4.81 14.19 20.37
N SER A 55 -4.31 15.32 19.89
CA SER A 55 -5.17 16.39 19.39
C SER A 55 -5.80 16.00 18.04
N VAL A 56 -6.87 16.70 17.65
CA VAL A 56 -7.44 16.56 16.30
C VAL A 56 -6.38 16.81 15.23
N ASP A 57 -5.59 17.88 15.39
CA ASP A 57 -4.51 18.23 14.47
C ASP A 57 -3.47 17.11 14.36
N ASP A 58 -3.15 16.43 15.47
CA ASP A 58 -2.25 15.28 15.46
C ASP A 58 -2.83 14.07 14.72
N VAL A 59 -4.14 13.83 14.85
CA VAL A 59 -4.83 12.75 14.12
C VAL A 59 -4.83 13.05 12.63
N GLU A 60 -5.25 14.25 12.24
CA GLU A 60 -5.29 14.67 10.83
C GLU A 60 -3.89 14.69 10.20
N LYS A 61 -2.88 15.13 10.95
CA LYS A 61 -1.51 15.22 10.43
C LYS A 61 -0.75 13.89 10.45
N TYR A 62 -0.78 13.14 11.54
CA TYR A 62 0.11 11.99 11.72
C TYR A 62 -0.60 10.66 11.49
N VAL A 63 -1.84 10.49 11.94
CA VAL A 63 -2.54 9.21 11.81
C VAL A 63 -2.96 8.95 10.36
N LEU A 64 -3.48 9.98 9.67
CA LEU A 64 -3.76 9.89 8.23
C LEU A 64 -2.48 9.68 7.42
N PHE A 65 -1.42 10.39 7.75
CA PHE A 65 -0.13 10.21 7.05
C PHE A 65 0.47 8.82 7.29
N LEU A 66 0.31 8.27 8.49
CA LEU A 66 0.74 6.91 8.82
C LEU A 66 -0.05 5.85 8.03
N LYS A 67 -1.34 6.08 7.77
CA LYS A 67 -2.14 5.22 6.88
C LYS A 67 -1.49 5.14 5.50
N ASP A 68 -1.18 6.28 4.88
CA ASP A 68 -0.55 6.32 3.56
C ASP A 68 0.83 5.65 3.54
N ILE A 69 1.65 5.85 4.60
CA ILE A 69 2.95 5.18 4.75
C ILE A 69 2.82 3.65 4.76
N ARG A 70 1.80 3.11 5.44
CA ARG A 70 1.62 1.65 5.53
C ARG A 70 1.23 1.05 4.21
N ILE A 71 0.30 1.69 3.49
CA ILE A 71 -0.08 1.28 2.15
C ILE A 71 1.15 1.32 1.24
N GLN A 72 1.91 2.42 1.27
CA GLN A 72 3.12 2.59 0.46
C GLN A 72 4.14 1.48 0.73
N ARG A 73 4.45 1.19 2.00
CA ARG A 73 5.43 0.15 2.35
C ARG A 73 4.97 -1.25 1.95
N CYS A 74 3.68 -1.53 2.07
CA CYS A 74 3.10 -2.79 1.63
C CYS A 74 3.16 -2.95 0.10
N SER A 75 3.01 -1.86 -0.66
CA SER A 75 3.05 -1.84 -2.13
C SER A 75 4.40 -1.42 -2.72
N ALA A 76 5.47 -1.38 -1.92
CA ALA A 76 6.70 -0.67 -2.29
C ALA A 76 7.42 -1.28 -3.50
N ASN A 77 7.35 -2.60 -3.68
CA ASN A 77 8.04 -3.27 -4.78
C ASN A 77 7.36 -2.98 -6.13
N GLU A 78 6.04 -3.08 -6.15
CA GLU A 78 5.22 -2.84 -7.33
C GLU A 78 5.23 -1.35 -7.70
N GLU A 79 5.25 -0.47 -6.69
CA GLU A 79 5.43 0.96 -6.90
C GLU A 79 6.78 1.29 -7.54
N LEU A 80 7.87 0.68 -7.05
CA LEU A 80 9.20 0.88 -7.61
C LEU A 80 9.29 0.42 -9.07
N ALA A 81 8.69 -0.74 -9.40
CA ALA A 81 8.63 -1.23 -10.77
C ALA A 81 7.87 -0.26 -11.69
N ALA A 82 6.68 0.19 -11.25
CA ALA A 82 5.87 1.15 -11.98
C ALA A 82 6.59 2.49 -12.20
N LEU A 83 7.24 3.01 -11.16
CA LEU A 83 8.01 4.24 -11.24
C LEU A 83 9.21 4.10 -12.20
N ALA A 84 9.92 2.98 -12.15
CA ALA A 84 11.06 2.73 -13.02
C ALA A 84 10.65 2.64 -14.50
N ASP A 85 9.53 1.97 -14.79
CA ASP A 85 8.98 1.89 -16.15
C ASP A 85 8.52 3.27 -16.63
N GLU A 86 7.83 4.04 -15.80
CA GLU A 86 7.38 5.39 -16.17
C GLU A 86 8.56 6.32 -16.47
N ILE A 87 9.61 6.31 -15.64
CA ILE A 87 10.83 7.09 -15.89
C ILE A 87 11.52 6.65 -17.18
N SER A 88 11.57 5.34 -17.45
CA SER A 88 12.26 4.79 -18.63
C SER A 88 11.53 5.10 -19.94
N LEU A 89 10.20 5.26 -19.90
CA LEU A 89 9.36 5.53 -21.06
C LEU A 89 9.07 7.03 -21.27
N SER A 90 9.36 7.87 -20.28
CA SER A 90 9.06 9.30 -20.34
C SER A 90 10.25 10.10 -20.88
N GLU A 91 9.99 10.99 -21.85
CA GLU A 91 11.00 11.95 -22.33
C GLU A 91 11.34 13.02 -21.28
N SER A 92 10.41 13.28 -20.35
CA SER A 92 10.59 14.20 -19.23
C SER A 92 9.82 13.71 -18.01
N VAL A 93 10.43 13.81 -16.83
CA VAL A 93 9.78 13.45 -15.56
C VAL A 93 9.21 14.70 -14.90
N GLU A 94 7.88 14.81 -14.86
CA GLU A 94 7.20 15.91 -14.16
C GLU A 94 6.93 15.52 -12.70
N SER A 95 7.60 16.20 -11.75
CA SER A 95 7.50 15.90 -10.31
C SER A 95 6.06 15.91 -9.79
N LYS A 96 5.23 16.85 -10.27
CA LYS A 96 3.84 16.98 -9.81
C LYS A 96 2.97 15.81 -10.25
N LEU A 97 3.19 15.29 -11.47
CA LEU A 97 2.51 14.10 -11.95
C LEU A 97 2.94 12.87 -11.13
N MET A 98 4.24 12.75 -10.83
CA MET A 98 4.75 11.67 -9.99
C MET A 98 4.13 11.69 -8.58
N GLU A 99 4.03 12.87 -7.96
CA GLU A 99 3.38 13.06 -6.65
C GLU A 99 1.92 12.62 -6.65
N GLN A 100 1.19 12.79 -7.75
CA GLN A 100 -0.21 12.38 -7.86
C GLN A 100 -0.37 10.87 -8.06
N ARG A 101 0.62 10.22 -8.68
CA ARG A 101 0.52 8.82 -9.09
C ARG A 101 1.16 7.84 -8.11
N TYR A 102 2.17 8.27 -7.35
CA TYR A 102 3.04 7.40 -6.55
C TYR A 102 3.11 7.87 -5.10
N LEU A 103 2.67 7.01 -4.17
CA LEU A 103 2.66 7.28 -2.74
C LEU A 103 4.05 7.63 -2.20
N SER A 104 5.10 6.95 -2.63
CA SER A 104 6.49 7.21 -2.22
C SER A 104 6.92 8.65 -2.51
N VAL A 105 6.52 9.19 -3.67
CA VAL A 105 6.85 10.57 -4.08
C VAL A 105 6.01 11.55 -3.27
N TYR A 106 4.69 11.31 -3.16
CA TYR A 106 3.80 12.10 -2.30
C TYR A 106 4.33 12.19 -0.87
N LEU A 107 4.57 11.04 -0.23
CA LEU A 107 5.05 10.94 1.14
C LEU A 107 6.41 11.61 1.32
N LYS A 108 7.32 11.47 0.34
CA LYS A 108 8.63 12.14 0.39
C LYS A 108 8.49 13.65 0.41
N THR A 109 7.60 14.21 -0.42
CA THR A 109 7.32 15.64 -0.46
C THR A 109 6.72 16.11 0.86
N GLN A 110 5.74 15.40 1.41
CA GLN A 110 5.15 15.75 2.71
C GLN A 110 6.16 15.65 3.87
N MET A 111 6.98 14.59 3.92
CA MET A 111 7.99 14.38 4.96
C MET A 111 9.12 15.42 4.95
N ARG A 112 9.33 16.12 3.83
CA ARG A 112 10.35 17.18 3.74
C ARG A 112 10.07 18.30 4.73
N ASP A 113 8.79 18.59 4.95
CA ASP A 113 8.34 19.71 5.78
C ASP A 113 8.25 19.33 7.27
N PHE A 114 8.54 18.06 7.61
CA PHE A 114 8.55 17.59 8.99
C PHE A 114 9.92 17.85 9.64
N SER A 115 9.89 18.47 10.81
CA SER A 115 11.02 18.57 11.73
C SER A 115 11.43 17.21 12.30
N SER A 116 12.58 17.17 12.96
CA SER A 116 13.06 15.93 13.62
C SER A 116 12.13 15.44 14.73
N GLU A 117 11.51 16.35 15.47
CA GLU A 117 10.55 16.02 16.53
C GLU A 117 9.29 15.38 15.95
N GLU A 118 8.78 15.91 14.84
CA GLU A 118 7.61 15.37 14.16
C GLU A 118 7.88 14.00 13.56
N LYS A 119 9.07 13.77 13.01
CA LYS A 119 9.50 12.44 12.54
C LYS A 119 9.61 11.43 13.68
N LEU A 120 10.10 11.85 14.85
CA LEU A 120 10.15 11.01 16.04
C LEU A 120 8.74 10.66 16.52
N LYS A 121 7.84 11.65 16.59
CA LYS A 121 6.43 11.44 16.95
C LYS A 121 5.73 10.46 16.01
N LEU A 122 5.95 10.60 14.70
CA LEU A 122 5.43 9.66 13.70
C LEU A 122 5.94 8.22 13.93
N THR A 123 7.22 8.05 14.24
CA THR A 123 7.81 6.74 14.55
C THR A 123 7.21 6.13 15.83
N GLN A 124 6.97 6.95 16.86
CA GLN A 124 6.33 6.51 18.10
C GLN A 124 4.87 6.08 17.85
N LEU A 125 4.13 6.85 17.07
CA LEU A 125 2.76 6.52 16.67
C LEU A 125 2.68 5.26 15.83
N GLU A 126 3.62 5.07 14.91
CA GLU A 126 3.71 3.86 14.10
C GLU A 126 3.81 2.61 14.99
N ASN A 127 4.74 2.63 15.95
CA ASN A 127 4.93 1.52 16.88
C ASN A 127 3.69 1.28 17.74
N ARG A 128 3.10 2.36 18.28
CA ARG A 128 1.90 2.29 19.12
C ARG A 128 0.71 1.68 18.39
N LEU A 129 0.50 2.07 17.13
CA LEU A 129 -0.66 1.69 16.34
C LEU A 129 -0.41 0.48 15.45
N GLN A 130 0.74 -0.19 15.54
CA GLN A 130 1.18 -1.22 14.58
C GLN A 130 0.13 -2.32 14.36
N GLN A 131 -0.58 -2.71 15.42
CA GLN A 131 -1.61 -3.77 15.41
C GLN A 131 -3.02 -3.26 15.09
N LYS A 132 -3.18 -1.96 14.86
CA LYS A 132 -4.47 -1.32 14.54
C LYS A 132 -4.57 -1.05 13.05
N GLY A 133 -5.72 -1.36 12.45
CA GLY A 133 -6.06 -0.99 11.09
C GLY A 133 -6.43 0.48 11.02
N LEU A 134 -5.81 1.21 10.10
CA LEU A 134 -6.07 2.65 9.89
C LEU A 134 -7.08 2.91 8.76
N GLU A 135 -7.49 1.86 8.05
CA GLU A 135 -8.60 1.87 7.10
C GLU A 135 -9.95 1.85 7.85
N VAL A 136 -10.24 2.96 8.54
CA VAL A 136 -11.50 3.19 9.25
C VAL A 136 -12.12 4.51 8.79
N ASN A 137 -13.37 4.77 9.19
CA ASN A 137 -14.00 6.07 8.97
C ASN A 137 -13.35 7.15 9.86
N MET A 138 -12.28 7.77 9.34
CA MET A 138 -11.50 8.77 10.07
C MET A 138 -12.29 10.03 10.39
N LEU A 139 -13.30 10.39 9.59
CA LEU A 139 -14.19 11.51 9.89
C LEU A 139 -14.98 11.23 11.17
N GLU A 140 -15.54 10.02 11.29
CA GLU A 140 -16.27 9.61 12.49
C GLU A 140 -15.37 9.57 13.74
N ILE A 141 -14.12 9.13 13.58
CA ILE A 141 -13.12 9.14 14.67
C ILE A 141 -12.82 10.56 15.14
N VAL A 142 -12.58 11.48 14.19
CA VAL A 142 -12.30 12.90 14.49
C VAL A 142 -13.50 13.57 15.15
N ASP A 143 -14.72 13.32 14.65
CA ASP A 143 -15.94 13.87 15.23
C ASP A 143 -16.16 13.38 16.66
N LYS A 144 -15.93 12.10 16.93
CA LYS A 144 -16.01 11.55 18.30
C LYS A 144 -14.95 12.14 19.21
N LEU A 145 -13.73 12.38 18.72
CA LEU A 145 -12.63 12.98 19.49
C LEU A 145 -12.93 14.44 19.87
N LYS A 146 -13.54 15.22 18.97
CA LYS A 146 -13.96 16.62 19.23
C LYS A 146 -15.04 16.75 20.29
N ASN A 147 -15.88 15.72 20.45
CA ASN A 147 -17.04 15.71 21.34
C ASN A 147 -16.77 15.01 22.69
N GLN A 148 -15.50 14.78 23.05
CA GLN A 148 -15.09 14.34 24.40
C GLN A 148 -14.93 15.52 25.34
#